data_AF-A0A4P8R228-F1
#
_entry.id   AF-A0A4P8R228-F1
#
_cell.length_a   1.000
_cell.length_b   1.000
_cell.length_c   1.000
_cell.angle_alpha   90.00
_cell.angle_beta   90.00
_cell.angle_gamma   90.00
#
_symmetry.space_group_name_H-M   'P 1'
#
loop_
_entity.id
_entity.type
_entity.pdbx_description
1 polymer ?
#
loop_
_entity_poly.entity_id
_entity_poly.type
_entity_poly.pdbx_seq_one_letter_code
_entity_poly.pdbx_strand_id
1 'polypeptide(L)'
;MAEREGRRTPIDVVRDLPRQLRAIVREQLDELRRDVMDRTRDARMGVALLAAAGGLALATVTTLAVTVVVALAEVLPWWGAILVVVGPLAIVTGILAALGMRRLSSGGADDAVGRDVRVRDETRR
;
A
#
# COMPACT_ATOMS: atom_id res chain seq x y z
N MET A 1 22.91 60.53 30.93
CA MET A 1 21.79 60.20 30.03
C MET A 1 22.06 58.78 29.53
N ALA A 2 21.64 57.75 30.29
CA ALA A 2 21.87 56.36 29.93
C ALA A 2 20.56 55.79 29.38
N GLU A 3 20.57 55.45 28.10
CA GLU A 3 19.50 54.81 27.36
C GLU A 3 19.02 53.57 28.12
N ARG A 4 17.75 53.59 28.54
CA ARG A 4 17.07 52.40 29.04
C ARG A 4 16.63 51.58 27.83
N GLU A 5 17.58 50.87 27.24
CA GLU A 5 17.31 49.86 26.21
C GLU A 5 16.33 48.84 26.82
N GLY A 6 15.14 48.75 26.23
CA GLY A 6 14.07 47.85 26.64
C GLY A 6 14.55 46.40 26.58
N ARG A 7 15.01 45.89 27.73
CA ARG A 7 15.30 44.47 27.94
C ARG A 7 14.06 43.69 27.53
N ARG A 8 14.10 43.05 26.35
CA ARG A 8 13.06 42.11 25.93
C ARG A 8 12.85 41.14 27.07
N THR A 9 11.64 41.13 27.61
CA THR A 9 11.36 40.29 28.76
C THR A 9 11.43 38.83 28.31
N PRO A 10 11.92 37.89 29.12
CA PRO A 10 11.91 36.46 28.78
C PRO A 10 10.49 35.94 28.44
N ILE A 11 9.46 36.64 28.88
CA ILE A 11 8.05 36.41 28.53
C ILE A 11 7.74 36.72 27.06
N ASP A 12 8.42 37.69 26.44
CA ASP A 12 8.25 37.98 25.00
C ASP A 12 8.82 36.87 24.11
N VAL A 13 9.94 36.25 24.50
CA VAL A 13 10.52 35.13 23.75
C VAL A 13 9.59 33.91 23.76
N VAL A 14 8.97 33.62 24.92
CA VAL A 14 7.97 32.55 25.06
C VAL A 14 6.69 32.85 24.26
N ARG A 15 6.34 34.12 24.07
CA ARG A 15 5.21 34.54 23.23
C ARG A 15 5.46 34.38 21.72
N ASP A 16 6.71 34.38 21.28
CA ASP A 16 7.08 34.28 19.86
C ASP A 16 7.43 32.85 19.40
N LEU A 17 7.83 31.95 20.30
CA LEU A 17 8.05 30.51 20.05
C LEU A 17 6.91 29.83 19.27
N PRO A 18 5.62 30.02 19.59
CA PRO A 18 4.51 29.41 18.86
C PRO A 18 4.43 29.84 17.40
N ARG A 19 4.91 31.06 17.07
CA ARG A 19 4.91 31.58 15.70
C ARG A 19 6.02 30.93 14.87
N GLN A 20 7.20 30.72 15.46
CA GLN A 20 8.32 30.04 14.80
C GLN A 20 8.04 28.54 14.59
N LEU A 21 7.45 27.86 15.58
CA LEU A 21 7.02 26.46 15.41
C LEU A 21 6.00 26.32 14.28
N ARG A 22 5.04 27.24 14.15
CA ARG A 22 4.05 27.22 13.06
C ARG A 22 4.67 27.39 11.68
N ALA A 23 5.74 28.18 11.55
CA ALA A 23 6.44 28.38 10.29
C ALA A 23 7.18 27.09 9.87
N ILE A 24 7.94 26.49 10.78
CA ILE A 24 8.71 25.25 10.52
C ILE A 24 7.79 24.07 10.22
N VAL A 25 6.68 23.94 10.95
CA VAL A 25 5.69 22.88 10.72
C VAL A 25 5.06 23.03 9.34
N ARG A 26 4.80 24.26 8.87
CA ARG A 26 4.26 24.49 7.52
C ARG A 26 5.24 24.13 6.42
N GLU A 27 6.50 24.51 6.55
CA GLU A 27 7.54 24.15 5.58
C GLU A 27 7.71 22.63 5.47
N GLN A 28 7.81 21.93 6.59
CA GLN A 28 7.93 20.47 6.58
C GLN A 28 6.64 19.78 6.10
N LEU A 29 5.46 20.36 6.36
CA LEU A 29 4.20 19.81 5.82
C LEU A 29 4.11 19.96 4.29
N ASP A 30 4.64 21.03 3.71
CA ASP A 30 4.58 21.24 2.26
C ASP A 30 5.55 20.32 1.51
N GLU A 31 6.74 20.06 2.07
CA GLU A 31 7.64 19.04 1.55
C GLU A 31 7.07 17.63 1.70
N LEU A 32 6.53 17.31 2.88
CA LEU A 32 5.91 16.01 3.12
C LEU A 32 4.66 15.81 2.24
N ARG A 33 3.86 16.85 2.01
CA ARG A 33 2.71 16.78 1.10
C ARG A 33 3.14 16.45 -0.32
N ARG A 34 4.24 17.04 -0.82
CA ARG A 34 4.75 16.76 -2.17
C ARG A 34 5.24 15.32 -2.27
N ASP A 35 6.07 14.88 -1.33
CA ASP A 35 6.63 13.52 -1.36
C ASP A 35 5.55 12.44 -1.19
N VAL A 36 4.57 12.68 -0.30
CA VAL A 36 3.42 11.76 -0.11
C VAL A 36 2.52 11.74 -1.36
N MET A 37 2.29 12.88 -2.02
CA MET A 37 1.51 12.93 -3.26
C MET A 37 2.18 12.20 -4.42
N ASP A 38 3.51 12.28 -4.54
CA ASP A 38 4.22 11.56 -5.60
C ASP A 38 4.31 10.05 -5.31
N ARG A 39 4.63 9.64 -4.07
CA ARG A 39 4.64 8.21 -3.69
C ARG A 39 3.27 7.54 -3.80
N THR A 40 2.19 8.26 -3.52
CA THR A 40 0.83 7.71 -3.65
C THR A 40 0.41 7.53 -5.11
N ARG A 41 0.96 8.34 -6.03
CA ARG A 41 0.58 8.31 -7.45
C ARG A 41 1.13 7.09 -8.19
N ASP A 42 2.31 6.64 -7.82
CA ASP A 42 2.92 5.45 -8.40
C ASP A 42 2.38 4.17 -7.74
N ALA A 43 2.20 4.19 -6.41
CA ALA A 43 1.62 3.07 -5.68
C ALA A 43 0.20 2.73 -6.15
N ARG A 44 -0.66 3.73 -6.39
CA ARG A 44 -2.04 3.50 -6.87
C ARG A 44 -2.09 2.87 -8.27
N MET A 45 -1.14 3.21 -9.14
CA MET A 45 -1.10 2.71 -10.52
C MET A 45 -0.74 1.23 -10.51
N GLY A 46 0.25 0.85 -9.70
CA GLY A 46 0.63 -0.55 -9.49
C GLY A 46 -0.51 -1.39 -8.91
N VAL A 47 -1.21 -0.89 -7.89
CA VAL A 47 -2.37 -1.58 -7.29
C VAL A 47 -3.51 -1.74 -8.30
N ALA A 48 -3.81 -0.72 -9.10
CA ALA A 48 -4.87 -0.77 -10.12
C ALA A 48 -4.56 -1.82 -11.20
N LEU A 49 -3.32 -1.88 -11.70
CA LEU A 49 -2.88 -2.88 -12.67
C LEU A 49 -2.94 -4.30 -12.10
N LEU A 50 -2.52 -4.47 -10.85
CA LEU A 50 -2.57 -5.78 -10.17
C LEU A 50 -4.01 -6.27 -9.98
N ALA A 51 -4.92 -5.35 -9.59
CA ALA A 51 -6.34 -5.65 -9.48
C ALA A 51 -6.96 -6.04 -10.84
N ALA A 52 -6.62 -5.31 -11.90
CA ALA A 52 -7.08 -5.63 -13.26
C ALA A 52 -6.55 -7.00 -13.72
N ALA A 53 -5.27 -7.28 -13.51
CA ALA A 53 -4.66 -8.57 -13.85
C ALA A 53 -5.31 -9.72 -13.07
N GLY A 54 -5.56 -9.53 -11.76
CA GLY A 54 -6.28 -10.49 -10.93
C GLY A 54 -7.69 -10.75 -11.44
N GLY A 55 -8.44 -9.70 -11.79
CA GLY A 55 -9.78 -9.84 -12.37
C GLY A 55 -9.78 -10.58 -13.71
N LEU A 56 -8.85 -10.26 -14.60
CA LEU A 56 -8.68 -10.95 -15.88
C LEU A 56 -8.29 -12.42 -15.70
N ALA A 57 -7.42 -12.72 -14.74
CA ALA A 57 -7.07 -14.10 -14.41
C ALA A 57 -8.30 -14.89 -13.95
N LEU A 58 -9.14 -14.32 -13.07
CA LEU A 58 -10.39 -14.95 -12.63
C LEU A 58 -11.37 -15.15 -13.79
N ALA A 59 -11.55 -14.16 -14.66
CA ALA A 59 -12.40 -14.27 -15.84
C ALA A 59 -11.90 -15.37 -16.80
N THR A 60 -10.58 -15.47 -16.99
CA THR A 60 -9.96 -16.50 -17.84
C THR A 60 -10.17 -17.89 -17.26
N VAL A 61 -9.91 -18.07 -15.96
CA VAL A 61 -10.07 -19.37 -15.26
C VAL A 61 -11.53 -19.82 -15.26
N THR A 62 -12.48 -18.92 -15.00
CA THR A 62 -13.91 -19.24 -15.03
C THR A 62 -14.39 -19.59 -16.43
N THR A 63 -13.98 -18.83 -17.45
CA THR A 63 -14.31 -19.14 -18.86
C THR A 63 -13.72 -20.50 -19.26
N LEU A 64 -12.48 -20.78 -18.90
CA LEU A 64 -11.83 -22.06 -19.20
C LEU A 64 -12.53 -23.23 -18.50
N ALA A 65 -12.96 -23.04 -17.24
CA ALA A 65 -13.77 -24.03 -16.54
C ALA A 65 -15.11 -24.29 -17.26
N VAL A 66 -15.81 -23.24 -17.69
CA VAL A 66 -17.05 -23.39 -18.47
C VAL A 66 -16.80 -24.13 -19.78
N THR A 67 -15.73 -23.80 -20.51
CA THR A 67 -15.34 -24.50 -21.75
C THR A 67 -15.11 -25.99 -21.50
N VAL A 68 -14.41 -26.35 -20.42
CA VAL A 68 -14.18 -27.75 -20.07
C VAL A 68 -15.49 -28.45 -19.68
N VAL A 69 -16.37 -27.79 -18.92
CA VAL A 69 -17.69 -28.34 -18.57
C VAL A 69 -18.53 -28.60 -19.82
N VAL A 70 -18.57 -27.66 -20.77
CA VAL A 70 -19.30 -27.82 -22.03
C VAL A 70 -18.71 -28.95 -22.87
N ALA A 71 -17.39 -29.06 -22.96
CA ALA A 71 -16.72 -30.15 -23.68
C ALA A 71 -16.98 -31.53 -23.02
N LEU A 72 -17.00 -31.61 -21.69
CA LEU A 72 -17.31 -32.85 -20.96
C LEU A 72 -18.79 -33.20 -20.98
N ALA A 73 -19.69 -32.22 -21.10
CA ALA A 73 -21.13 -32.44 -21.14
C ALA A 73 -21.59 -33.24 -22.37
N GLU A 74 -20.78 -33.31 -23.43
CA GLU A 74 -21.06 -34.21 -24.57
C GLU A 74 -20.86 -35.70 -24.23
N VAL A 75 -20.07 -36.02 -23.21
CA VAL A 75 -19.67 -37.39 -22.85
C VAL A 75 -20.27 -37.85 -21.51
N LEU A 76 -20.50 -36.92 -20.57
CA LEU A 76 -21.02 -37.20 -19.23
C LEU A 76 -22.24 -36.32 -18.89
N PRO A 77 -23.07 -36.75 -17.92
CA PRO A 77 -24.12 -35.91 -17.37
C PRO A 77 -23.55 -34.61 -16.75
N TRP A 78 -24.22 -33.48 -16.99
CA TRP A 78 -23.74 -32.13 -16.64
C TRP A 78 -23.30 -31.96 -15.17
N TRP A 79 -23.96 -32.63 -14.22
CA TRP A 79 -23.60 -32.61 -12.80
C TRP A 79 -22.23 -33.27 -12.51
N GLY A 80 -21.86 -34.33 -13.25
CA GLY A 80 -20.55 -34.97 -13.10
C GLY A 80 -19.41 -34.13 -13.69
N ALA A 81 -19.67 -33.48 -14.83
CA ALA A 81 -18.72 -32.56 -15.45
C ALA A 81 -18.39 -31.37 -14.53
N ILE A 82 -19.39 -30.81 -13.84
CA ILE A 82 -19.17 -29.71 -12.90
C ILE A 82 -18.24 -30.14 -11.75
N LEU A 83 -18.46 -31.30 -11.13
CA LEU A 83 -17.65 -31.78 -10.00
C LEU A 83 -16.18 -32.05 -10.38
N VAL A 84 -15.94 -32.66 -11.54
CA VAL A 84 -14.59 -32.98 -12.02
C VAL A 84 -13.79 -31.73 -12.35
N VAL A 85 -14.44 -30.65 -12.80
CA VAL A 85 -13.77 -29.39 -13.14
C VAL A 85 -13.60 -28.50 -11.92
N VAL A 86 -14.65 -28.35 -11.09
CA VAL A 86 -14.64 -27.46 -9.93
C VAL A 86 -13.70 -27.96 -8.84
N GLY A 87 -13.59 -29.27 -8.62
CA GLY A 87 -12.73 -29.84 -7.57
C GLY A 87 -11.25 -29.43 -7.69
N PRO A 88 -10.57 -29.70 -8.82
CA PRO A 88 -9.19 -29.29 -9.05
C PRO A 88 -9.02 -27.77 -9.05
N LEU A 89 -9.95 -27.02 -9.66
CA LEU A 89 -9.91 -25.56 -9.65
C LEU A 89 -9.95 -25.02 -8.23
N ALA A 90 -10.83 -25.54 -7.38
CA ALA A 90 -10.96 -25.11 -5.98
C ALA A 90 -9.68 -25.37 -5.18
N ILE A 91 -8.99 -26.48 -5.44
CA ILE A 91 -7.68 -26.77 -4.84
C ILE A 91 -6.65 -25.73 -5.29
N VAL A 92 -6.54 -25.46 -6.59
CA VAL A 92 -5.59 -24.47 -7.13
C VAL A 92 -5.89 -23.08 -6.59
N THR A 93 -7.16 -22.66 -6.60
CA THR A 93 -7.61 -21.37 -6.05
C THR A 93 -7.30 -21.27 -4.57
N GLY A 94 -7.55 -22.32 -3.78
CA GLY A 94 -7.22 -22.36 -2.36
C GLY A 94 -5.72 -22.20 -2.10
N ILE A 95 -4.87 -22.88 -2.88
CA ILE A 95 -3.41 -22.74 -2.80
C ILE A 95 -2.99 -21.31 -3.17
N LEU A 96 -3.50 -20.77 -4.28
CA LEU A 96 -3.15 -19.44 -4.75
C LEU A 96 -3.56 -18.35 -3.75
N ALA A 97 -4.75 -18.48 -3.16
CA ALA A 97 -5.23 -17.60 -2.09
C ALA A 97 -4.32 -17.69 -0.85
N ALA A 98 -3.93 -18.89 -0.43
CA ALA A 98 -3.01 -19.10 0.68
C ALA A 98 -1.63 -18.46 0.43
N LEU A 99 -1.08 -18.60 -0.78
CA LEU A 99 0.18 -17.95 -1.17
C LEU A 99 0.04 -16.42 -1.22
N GLY A 100 -1.09 -15.91 -1.73
CA GLY A 100 -1.40 -14.48 -1.76
C GLY A 100 -1.45 -13.88 -0.34
N MET A 101 -2.14 -14.54 0.58
CA MET A 101 -2.22 -14.12 1.99
C MET A 101 -0.85 -14.14 2.67
N ARG A 102 -0.02 -15.16 2.40
CA ARG A 102 1.35 -15.23 2.92
C ARG A 102 2.22 -14.06 2.46
N ARG A 103 2.11 -13.65 1.19
CA ARG A 103 2.86 -12.50 0.64
C ARG A 103 2.40 -11.16 1.20
N LEU A 104 1.10 -11.00 1.44
CA LEU A 104 0.54 -9.79 2.06
C LEU A 104 0.96 -9.66 3.53
N SER A 105 1.02 -10.79 4.25
CA SER A 105 1.47 -10.83 5.64
C SER A 105 2.98 -10.57 5.81
N SER A 106 3.79 -10.72 4.76
CA SER A 106 5.25 -10.68 4.85
C SER A 106 5.91 -9.42 4.30
N GLY A 107 5.18 -8.47 3.70
CA GLY A 107 5.81 -7.36 2.97
C GLY A 107 5.18 -5.97 3.09
N GLY A 108 4.21 -5.77 3.99
CA GLY A 108 3.38 -4.55 3.96
C GLY A 108 3.76 -3.47 4.97
N ALA A 109 3.97 -3.83 6.23
CA ALA A 109 3.91 -2.85 7.32
C ALA A 109 5.25 -2.65 8.05
N ASP A 110 6.03 -3.71 8.27
CA ASP A 110 7.23 -3.64 9.11
C ASP A 110 8.47 -3.11 8.37
N ASP A 111 8.60 -3.40 7.08
CA ASP A 111 9.86 -3.13 6.36
C ASP A 111 9.98 -1.68 5.84
N ALA A 112 8.85 -1.02 5.58
CA ALA A 112 8.82 0.36 5.09
C ALA A 112 9.16 1.34 6.22
N VAL A 113 8.61 1.11 7.42
CA VAL A 113 8.87 1.94 8.61
C VAL A 113 10.31 1.78 9.12
N GLY A 114 10.91 0.59 8.98
CA GLY A 114 12.27 0.31 9.46
C GLY A 114 13.41 0.84 8.58
N ARG A 115 13.20 0.98 7.26
CA ARG A 115 14.29 1.41 6.34
C ARG A 115 14.59 2.91 6.42
N ASP A 116 13.57 3.75 6.59
CA ASP A 116 13.76 5.20 6.64
C ASP A 116 14.41 5.66 7.96
N VAL A 117 14.24 4.90 9.05
CA VAL A 117 14.91 5.17 10.33
C VAL A 117 16.40 4.79 10.27
N ARG A 118 16.76 3.73 9.54
CA ARG A 118 18.12 3.17 9.54
C ARG A 118 19.13 3.98 8.72
N VAL A 119 18.70 4.61 7.63
CA VAL A 119 19.58 5.41 6.75
C VAL A 119 19.95 6.77 7.37
N ARG A 120 19.08 7.31 8.25
CA ARG A 120 19.30 8.61 8.90
C ARG A 120 20.49 8.60 9.87
N ASP A 121 20.80 7.45 10.48
CA ASP A 121 21.88 7.34 11.48
C ASP A 121 23.29 7.27 10.86
N GLU A 122 23.44 6.83 9.60
CA GLU A 122 24.76 6.70 8.96
C GLU A 122 25.39 8.03 8.55
N THR A 123 24.60 9.10 8.44
CA THR A 123 25.10 10.43 8.01
C THR A 123 25.53 11.33 9.16
N ARG A 124 25.41 10.87 10.41
CA ARG A 124 25.62 11.68 11.62
C ARG A 124 26.81 11.22 12.47
N ARG A 125 27.76 10.49 11.88
CA ARG A 125 28.98 10.03 12.54
C ARG A 125 30.23 10.63 11.92
#